data_AF-A0A7X6A0E9-F1
#
_entry.id   AF-A0A7X6A0E9-F1
#
_cell.length_a   1.000
_cell.length_b   1.000
_cell.length_c   1.000
_cell.angle_alpha   90.00
_cell.angle_beta   90.00
_cell.angle_gamma   90.00
#
_symmetry.space_group_name_H-M   'P 1'
#
loop_
_entity.id
_entity.type
_entity.pdbx_description
1 polymer ?
#
loop_
_entity_poly.entity_id
_entity_poly.type
_entity_poly.pdbx_seq_one_letter_code
_entity_poly.pdbx_strand_id
1 'polypeptide(L)'
;MSSKKGSKPWTVQWHIAADGTVIRQRSKGDQPHQQLYGSYTTSRRLELSDRYALDDRLARDTKFFGGFVSVLLFLSMVGVGGLVVGTVLSWLGVDAGGYLVLPGVIVFIVALIASGGTHGLMMSRWNRRWTEAGFESSNPVTMSAREAREIVAAPDAVSGRRTKVKRA
;
A
#
# COMPACT_ATOMS: atom_id res chain seq x y z
N MET A 1 8.45 -32.20 10.43
CA MET A 1 8.79 -30.75 10.42
C MET A 1 9.10 -30.33 8.99
N SER A 2 8.13 -29.78 8.26
CA SER A 2 8.31 -29.36 6.86
C SER A 2 8.86 -27.94 6.83
N SER A 3 10.07 -27.76 6.28
CA SER A 3 10.72 -26.46 6.19
C SER A 3 9.90 -25.56 5.27
N LYS A 4 9.28 -24.50 5.80
CA LYS A 4 8.69 -23.43 4.99
C LYS A 4 9.82 -22.81 4.17
N LYS A 5 9.89 -23.14 2.88
CA LYS A 5 10.80 -22.54 1.89
C LYS A 5 10.62 -21.02 1.96
N GLY A 6 11.53 -20.34 2.67
CA GLY A 6 11.49 -18.89 2.82
C GLY A 6 11.72 -18.27 1.44
N SER A 7 10.66 -17.77 0.81
CA SER A 7 10.81 -17.02 -0.43
C SER A 7 11.70 -15.80 -0.16
N LYS A 8 12.78 -15.63 -0.92
CA LYS A 8 13.66 -14.46 -0.80
C LYS A 8 12.81 -13.19 -0.84
N PRO A 9 13.04 -12.22 0.08
CA PRO A 9 12.30 -10.97 0.10
C PRO A 9 12.55 -10.22 -1.20
N TRP A 10 11.52 -9.55 -1.72
CA TRP A 10 11.70 -8.67 -2.87
C TRP A 10 12.61 -7.50 -2.48
N THR A 11 13.44 -7.07 -3.41
CA THR A 11 14.18 -5.83 -3.32
C THR A 11 13.64 -4.83 -4.32
N VAL A 12 13.49 -3.58 -3.91
CA VAL A 12 13.12 -2.47 -4.78
C VAL A 12 14.33 -1.55 -4.94
N GLN A 13 14.57 -1.13 -6.17
CA GLN A 13 15.57 -0.12 -6.50
C GLN A 13 14.97 0.86 -7.50
N TRP A 14 15.27 2.13 -7.32
CA TRP A 14 14.83 3.21 -8.20
C TRP A 14 16.01 3.65 -9.06
N HIS A 15 15.73 3.98 -10.30
CA HIS A 15 16.71 4.47 -11.25
C HIS A 15 16.14 5.71 -11.94
N ILE A 16 16.97 6.72 -12.15
CA ILE A 16 16.63 7.92 -12.90
C ILE A 16 17.58 7.93 -14.09
N ALA A 17 17.02 7.81 -15.28
CA ALA A 17 17.77 7.82 -16.52
C ALA A 17 18.15 9.26 -16.91
N ALA A 18 19.10 9.39 -17.86
CA ALA A 18 19.62 10.68 -18.30
C ALA A 18 18.52 11.59 -18.90
N ASP A 19 17.56 10.98 -19.59
CA ASP A 19 16.38 11.60 -20.18
C ASP A 19 15.33 12.04 -19.13
N GLY A 20 15.55 11.72 -17.85
CA GLY A 20 14.61 11.99 -16.74
C GLY A 20 13.61 10.88 -16.47
N THR A 21 13.63 9.78 -17.24
CA THR A 21 12.73 8.64 -17.04
C THR A 21 13.01 7.97 -15.70
N VAL A 22 11.97 7.81 -14.88
CA VAL A 22 12.09 7.14 -13.58
C VAL A 22 11.66 5.68 -13.70
N ILE A 23 12.57 4.77 -13.37
CA ILE A 23 12.36 3.33 -13.44
C ILE A 23 12.39 2.74 -12.03
N ARG A 24 11.37 1.93 -11.72
CA ARG A 24 11.34 1.11 -10.52
C ARG A 24 11.63 -0.34 -10.87
N GLN A 25 12.76 -0.84 -10.39
CA GLN A 25 13.10 -2.25 -10.43
C GLN A 25 12.58 -2.96 -9.18
N ARG A 26 11.84 -4.07 -9.35
CA ARG A 26 11.58 -5.05 -8.28
C ARG A 26 12.31 -6.33 -8.63
N SER A 27 13.13 -6.83 -7.72
CA SER A 27 13.95 -8.02 -7.94
C SER A 27 13.75 -9.04 -6.82
N LYS A 28 13.71 -10.32 -7.19
CA LYS A 28 13.80 -11.47 -6.26
C LYS A 28 15.19 -12.13 -6.26
N GLY A 29 16.08 -11.64 -7.12
CA GLY A 29 17.43 -12.14 -7.37
C GLY A 29 18.03 -11.52 -8.64
N ASP A 30 19.25 -11.92 -8.98
CA ASP A 30 20.01 -11.27 -10.06
C ASP A 30 19.65 -11.81 -11.46
N GLN A 31 18.84 -12.87 -11.53
CA GLN A 31 18.44 -13.47 -12.80
C GLN A 31 17.37 -12.61 -13.53
N PRO A 32 17.41 -12.51 -14.87
CA PRO A 32 16.52 -11.64 -15.65
C PRO A 32 15.03 -11.88 -15.43
N HIS A 33 14.59 -13.13 -15.36
CA HIS A 33 13.20 -13.48 -15.13
C HIS A 33 12.72 -13.20 -13.69
N GLN A 34 13.63 -12.82 -12.78
CA GLN A 34 13.33 -12.48 -11.39
C GLN A 34 13.26 -10.96 -11.18
N GLN A 35 13.34 -10.19 -12.26
CA GLN A 35 13.37 -8.73 -12.24
C GLN A 35 12.17 -8.19 -13.02
N LEU A 36 11.41 -7.32 -12.37
CA LEU A 36 10.27 -6.61 -12.94
C LEU A 36 10.59 -5.13 -12.96
N TYR A 37 10.29 -4.46 -14.06
CA TYR A 37 10.55 -3.04 -14.24
C TYR A 37 9.26 -2.31 -14.56
N GLY A 38 9.07 -1.18 -13.90
CA GLY A 38 8.00 -0.24 -14.22
C GLY A 38 8.60 1.14 -14.48
N SER A 39 8.25 1.76 -15.60
CA SER A 39 8.56 3.16 -15.86
C SER A 39 7.45 4.04 -15.33
N TYR A 40 7.82 5.23 -14.90
CA TYR A 40 6.90 6.27 -14.45
C TYR A 40 7.11 7.51 -15.28
N THR A 41 6.01 8.06 -15.79
CA THR A 41 6.02 9.38 -16.44
C THR A 41 6.07 10.47 -15.39
N THR A 42 6.89 11.48 -15.63
CA THR A 42 7.15 12.57 -14.70
C THR A 42 6.85 13.90 -15.36
N SER A 43 6.18 14.80 -14.63
CA SER A 43 5.85 16.14 -15.13
C SER A 43 7.04 17.12 -15.07
N ARG A 44 8.11 16.77 -14.35
CA ARG A 44 9.36 17.53 -14.24
C ARG A 44 10.54 16.57 -14.10
N ARG A 45 11.76 17.06 -14.35
CA ARG A 45 12.98 16.29 -14.08
C ARG A 45 13.10 16.04 -12.58
N LEU A 46 13.10 14.78 -12.17
CA LEU A 46 13.17 14.40 -10.76
C LEU A 46 14.58 14.10 -10.31
N GLU A 47 14.83 14.41 -9.04
CA GLU A 47 16.02 13.98 -8.33
C GLU A 47 15.73 12.80 -7.40
N LEU A 48 16.78 12.07 -7.00
CA LEU A 48 16.66 11.01 -5.99
C LEU A 48 16.20 11.53 -4.63
N SER A 49 16.53 12.78 -4.30
CA SER A 49 16.09 13.49 -3.09
C SER A 49 14.56 13.61 -3.02
N ASP A 50 13.92 14.03 -4.11
CA ASP A 50 12.46 14.12 -4.24
C ASP A 50 11.80 12.75 -4.02
N ARG A 51 12.42 11.67 -4.53
CA ARG A 51 11.90 10.32 -4.36
C ARG A 51 11.95 9.86 -2.90
N TYR A 52 13.03 10.15 -2.18
CA TYR A 52 13.13 9.83 -0.76
C TYR A 52 12.13 10.63 0.08
N ALA A 53 11.95 11.92 -0.24
CA ALA A 53 10.92 12.74 0.39
C ALA A 53 9.50 12.19 0.16
N LEU A 54 9.22 11.65 -1.04
CA LEU A 54 7.98 10.95 -1.32
C LEU A 54 7.86 9.66 -0.49
N ASP A 55 8.90 8.83 -0.40
CA ASP A 55 8.88 7.61 0.43
C ASP A 55 8.58 7.92 1.90
N ASP A 56 9.18 8.97 2.47
CA ASP A 56 8.92 9.39 3.85
C ASP A 56 7.48 9.89 4.06
N ARG A 57 6.90 10.57 3.08
CA ARG A 57 5.49 10.98 3.11
C ARG A 57 4.57 9.77 3.05
N LEU A 58 4.81 8.85 2.12
CA LEU A 58 4.01 7.63 1.96
C LEU A 58 4.14 6.69 3.18
N ALA A 59 5.31 6.63 3.81
CA ALA A 59 5.53 5.84 5.02
C ALA A 59 4.71 6.38 6.20
N ARG A 60 4.66 7.71 6.37
CA ARG A 60 3.80 8.36 7.39
C ARG A 60 2.33 8.10 7.13
N ASP A 61 1.89 8.28 5.89
CA ASP A 61 0.49 8.06 5.50
C ASP A 61 0.12 6.58 5.71
N THR A 62 1.00 5.63 5.35
CA THR A 62 0.80 4.19 5.57
C THR A 62 0.68 3.84 7.04
N LYS A 63 1.46 4.47 7.94
CA LYS A 63 1.34 4.25 9.38
C LYS A 63 -0.02 4.73 9.91
N PHE A 64 -0.45 5.91 9.48
CA PHE A 64 -1.75 6.47 9.84
C PHE A 64 -2.90 5.56 9.35
N PHE A 65 -2.82 5.14 8.09
CA PHE A 65 -3.80 4.23 7.48
C PHE A 65 -3.82 2.86 8.14
N GLY A 66 -2.65 2.31 8.49
CA GLY A 66 -2.57 1.06 9.26
C GLY A 66 -3.29 1.17 10.59
N GLY A 67 -3.06 2.26 11.34
CA GLY A 67 -3.76 2.53 12.59
C GLY A 67 -5.28 2.66 12.41
N PHE A 68 -5.71 3.41 11.40
CA PHE A 68 -7.13 3.59 11.08
C PHE A 68 -7.82 2.28 10.69
N VAL A 69 -7.19 1.45 9.86
CA VAL A 69 -7.69 0.12 9.49
C VAL A 69 -7.76 -0.79 10.71
N SER A 70 -6.76 -0.78 11.60
CA SER A 70 -6.81 -1.54 12.84
C SER A 70 -7.98 -1.12 13.75
N VAL A 71 -8.26 0.18 13.86
CA VAL A 71 -9.42 0.69 14.62
C VAL A 71 -10.73 0.23 13.98
N LEU A 72 -10.88 0.34 12.66
CA LEU A 72 -12.06 -0.15 11.95
C LEU A 72 -12.28 -1.64 12.15
N LEU A 73 -11.23 -2.46 12.06
CA LEU A 73 -11.33 -3.90 12.30
C LEU A 73 -11.75 -4.20 13.74
N PHE A 74 -11.21 -3.46 14.70
CA PHE A 74 -11.61 -3.60 16.11
C PHE A 74 -13.09 -3.24 16.31
N LEU A 75 -13.55 -2.11 15.78
CA LEU A 75 -14.97 -1.70 15.85
C LEU A 75 -15.90 -2.73 15.21
N SER A 76 -15.53 -3.25 14.04
CA SER A 76 -16.27 -4.31 13.37
C SER A 76 -16.34 -5.59 14.22
N MET A 77 -15.23 -5.99 14.86
CA MET A 77 -15.23 -7.14 15.78
C MET A 77 -16.12 -6.91 17.00
N VAL A 78 -16.10 -5.70 17.58
CA VAL A 78 -16.97 -5.35 18.72
C VAL A 78 -18.44 -5.36 18.30
N GLY A 79 -18.79 -4.76 17.15
CA GLY A 79 -20.16 -4.76 16.63
C GLY A 79 -20.69 -6.16 16.36
N VAL A 80 -19.90 -6.99 15.67
CA VAL A 80 -20.25 -8.39 15.40
C VAL A 80 -20.30 -9.21 16.69
N GLY A 81 -19.37 -8.99 17.62
CA GLY A 81 -19.38 -9.65 18.92
C GLY A 81 -20.65 -9.33 19.72
N GLY A 82 -21.05 -8.06 19.78
CA GLY A 82 -22.30 -7.63 20.42
C GLY A 82 -23.54 -8.25 19.78
N LEU A 83 -23.56 -8.37 18.45
CA LEU A 83 -24.63 -9.06 17.72
C LEU A 83 -24.70 -10.55 18.07
N VAL A 84 -23.57 -11.26 18.06
CA VAL A 84 -23.51 -12.69 18.37
C VAL A 84 -23.93 -12.95 19.82
N VAL A 85 -23.33 -12.24 20.77
CA VAL A 85 -23.64 -12.38 22.20
C VAL A 85 -25.09 -11.99 22.47
N GLY A 86 -25.56 -10.88 21.91
CA GLY A 86 -26.95 -10.45 22.05
C GLY A 86 -27.94 -11.47 21.50
N THR A 87 -27.65 -12.06 20.34
CA THR A 87 -28.51 -13.11 19.73
C THR A 87 -28.56 -14.37 20.59
N VAL A 88 -27.42 -14.82 21.12
CA VAL A 88 -27.35 -15.98 22.02
C VAL A 88 -28.11 -15.72 23.32
N LEU A 89 -27.97 -14.53 23.91
CA LEU A 89 -28.71 -14.14 25.11
C LEU A 89 -30.22 -14.07 24.87
N SER A 90 -30.65 -13.55 23.71
CA SER A 90 -32.06 -13.57 23.32
C SER A 90 -32.61 -14.99 23.20
N TRP A 91 -31.83 -15.95 22.69
CA TRP A 91 -32.22 -17.37 22.65
C TRP A 91 -32.36 -17.98 24.05
N LEU A 92 -31.61 -17.47 25.03
CA LEU A 92 -31.70 -17.87 26.43
C LEU A 92 -32.81 -17.12 27.21
N GLY A 93 -33.64 -16.32 26.52
CA GLY A 93 -34.75 -15.58 27.11
C GLY A 93 -34.35 -14.26 27.81
N VAL A 94 -33.11 -13.80 27.61
CA VAL A 94 -32.64 -12.51 28.13
C VAL A 94 -32.91 -11.41 27.10
N ASP A 95 -33.55 -10.31 27.50
CA ASP A 95 -33.76 -9.16 26.62
C ASP A 95 -32.44 -8.38 26.41
N ALA A 96 -31.66 -8.84 25.44
CA ALA A 96 -30.40 -8.24 25.02
C ALA A 96 -30.55 -7.26 23.84
N GLY A 97 -31.79 -7.05 23.36
CA GLY A 97 -32.08 -6.27 22.16
C GLY A 97 -31.62 -4.82 22.28
N GLY A 98 -31.98 -4.17 23.39
CA GLY A 98 -31.65 -2.77 23.65
C GLY A 98 -30.19 -2.51 24.03
N TYR A 99 -29.52 -3.47 24.67
CA TYR A 99 -28.21 -3.24 25.29
C TYR A 99 -27.03 -3.77 24.47
N LEU A 100 -27.24 -4.74 23.57
CA LEU A 100 -26.16 -5.39 22.82
C LEU A 100 -26.41 -5.43 21.31
N VAL A 101 -27.63 -5.78 20.89
CA VAL A 101 -27.94 -5.92 19.46
C VAL A 101 -28.02 -4.56 18.78
N LEU A 102 -28.85 -3.64 19.27
CA LEU A 102 -29.02 -2.31 18.67
C LEU A 102 -27.70 -1.51 18.62
N PRO A 103 -26.94 -1.40 19.73
CA PRO A 103 -25.65 -0.71 19.71
C PRO A 103 -24.64 -1.40 18.79
N GLY A 104 -24.62 -2.73 18.74
CA GLY A 104 -23.75 -3.50 17.85
C GLY A 104 -24.00 -3.20 16.37
N VAL A 105 -25.28 -3.13 15.95
CA VAL A 105 -25.67 -2.73 14.60
C VAL A 105 -25.23 -1.30 14.28
N ILE A 106 -25.46 -0.35 15.20
CA ILE A 106 -25.07 1.05 15.00
C ILE A 106 -23.56 1.17 14.79
N VAL A 107 -22.76 0.54 15.65
CA VAL A 107 -21.29 0.54 15.53
C VAL A 107 -20.85 -0.09 14.21
N PHE A 108 -21.48 -1.18 13.78
CA PHE A 108 -21.17 -1.84 12.52
C PHE A 108 -21.47 -0.96 11.30
N ILE A 109 -22.64 -0.30 11.28
CA ILE A 109 -23.02 0.63 10.20
C ILE A 109 -22.04 1.81 10.15
N VAL A 110 -21.67 2.38 11.30
CA VAL A 110 -20.69 3.47 11.37
C VAL A 110 -19.35 3.03 10.81
N ALA A 111 -18.88 1.81 11.14
CA ALA A 111 -17.65 1.25 10.60
C ALA A 111 -17.72 1.09 9.07
N LEU A 112 -18.86 0.62 8.53
CA LEU A 112 -19.06 0.51 7.08
C LEU A 112 -19.01 1.87 6.38
N ILE A 113 -19.75 2.86 6.88
CA ILE A 113 -19.74 4.22 6.32
C ILE A 113 -18.33 4.82 6.37
N ALA A 114 -17.66 4.69 7.51
CA ALA A 114 -16.31 5.18 7.70
C ALA A 114 -15.34 4.53 6.71
N SER A 115 -15.44 3.22 6.47
CA SER A 115 -14.59 2.49 5.53
C SER A 115 -14.75 2.95 4.07
N GLY A 116 -15.99 3.16 3.62
CA GLY A 116 -16.28 3.62 2.26
C GLY A 116 -15.78 5.04 1.99
N GLY A 117 -16.08 5.97 2.91
CA GLY A 117 -15.67 7.37 2.78
C GLY A 117 -14.16 7.58 2.88
N THR A 118 -13.50 6.86 3.79
CA THR A 118 -12.04 6.98 3.92
C THR A 118 -11.29 6.38 2.75
N HIS A 119 -11.74 5.26 2.17
CA HIS A 119 -11.02 4.66 1.04
C HIS A 119 -10.85 5.64 -0.15
N GLY A 120 -11.91 6.37 -0.50
CA GLY A 120 -11.86 7.37 -1.56
C GLY A 120 -10.91 8.54 -1.23
N LEU A 121 -10.98 9.06 0.00
CA LEU A 121 -10.08 10.11 0.48
C LEU A 121 -8.62 9.64 0.52
N MET A 122 -8.38 8.38 0.87
CA MET A 122 -7.05 7.76 0.90
C MET A 122 -6.46 7.67 -0.49
N MET A 123 -7.23 7.19 -1.48
CA MET A 123 -6.75 7.09 -2.87
C MET A 123 -6.54 8.46 -3.51
N SER A 124 -7.42 9.43 -3.22
CA SER A 124 -7.25 10.81 -3.66
C SER A 124 -5.97 11.43 -3.08
N ARG A 125 -5.76 11.30 -1.76
CA ARG A 125 -4.53 11.76 -1.11
C ARG A 125 -3.30 11.06 -1.65
N TRP A 126 -3.36 9.74 -1.84
CA TRP A 126 -2.27 8.97 -2.41
C TRP A 126 -1.88 9.49 -3.78
N ASN A 127 -2.82 9.58 -4.74
CA ASN A 127 -2.54 10.09 -6.07
C ASN A 127 -2.02 11.53 -6.04
N ARG A 128 -2.59 12.38 -5.19
CA ARG A 128 -2.13 13.76 -5.00
C ARG A 128 -0.67 13.83 -4.53
N ARG A 129 -0.23 12.95 -3.64
CA ARG A 129 1.17 12.90 -3.19
C ARG A 129 2.13 12.55 -4.32
N TRP A 130 1.73 11.62 -5.19
CA TRP A 130 2.52 11.25 -6.35
C TRP A 130 2.62 12.41 -7.35
N THR A 131 1.51 13.09 -7.63
CA THR A 131 1.51 14.27 -8.51
C THR A 131 2.26 15.46 -7.93
N GLU A 132 2.12 15.75 -6.64
CA GLU A 132 2.93 16.77 -5.94
C GLU A 132 4.43 16.44 -5.95
N ALA A 133 4.80 15.16 -6.00
CA ALA A 133 6.18 14.73 -6.12
C ALA A 133 6.69 14.74 -7.56
N GLY A 134 5.88 15.16 -8.54
CA GLY A 134 6.27 15.28 -9.95
C GLY A 134 6.03 14.03 -10.81
N PHE A 135 5.28 13.05 -10.32
CA PHE A 135 4.83 11.90 -11.12
C PHE A 135 3.45 12.19 -11.72
N GLU A 136 3.23 11.88 -13.00
CA GLU A 136 1.90 12.05 -13.59
C GLU A 136 0.87 11.08 -13.00
N SER A 137 1.34 9.90 -12.59
CA SER A 137 0.51 8.83 -12.04
C SER A 137 1.26 8.02 -11.00
N SER A 138 0.52 7.48 -10.04
CA SER A 138 1.02 6.50 -9.07
C SER A 138 1.18 5.09 -9.67
N ASN A 139 0.62 4.86 -10.86
CA ASN A 139 0.65 3.58 -11.55
C ASN A 139 1.78 3.56 -12.60
N PRO A 140 2.75 2.65 -12.47
CA PRO A 140 3.80 2.50 -13.49
C PRO A 140 3.26 1.86 -14.76
N VAL A 141 3.89 2.20 -15.88
CA VAL A 141 3.79 1.42 -17.12
C VAL A 141 4.76 0.24 -17.02
N THR A 142 4.28 -0.96 -17.28
CA THR A 142 5.16 -2.15 -17.25
C THR A 142 6.11 -2.08 -18.43
N MET A 143 7.41 -2.29 -18.17
CA MET A 143 8.45 -2.20 -19.19
C MET A 143 9.17 -3.55 -19.35
N SER A 144 9.65 -3.83 -20.56
CA SER A 144 10.43 -5.03 -20.82
C SER A 144 11.77 -5.00 -20.06
N ALA A 145 12.23 -6.15 -19.57
CA ALA A 145 13.48 -6.21 -18.82
C ALA A 145 14.72 -5.84 -19.65
N ARG A 146 14.66 -6.05 -20.97
CA ARG A 146 15.73 -5.68 -21.90
C ARG A 146 15.87 -4.16 -21.99
N GLU A 147 14.79 -3.49 -22.37
CA GLU A 147 14.73 -2.02 -22.51
C GLU A 147 15.09 -1.33 -21.19
N ALA A 148 14.55 -1.84 -20.07
CA ALA A 148 14.86 -1.31 -18.75
C ALA A 148 16.37 -1.33 -18.44
N ARG A 149 17.06 -2.41 -18.80
CA ARG A 149 18.49 -2.54 -18.56
C ARG A 149 19.31 -1.67 -19.48
N GLU A 150 18.91 -1.52 -20.73
CA GLU A 150 19.54 -0.60 -21.68
C GLU A 150 19.48 0.84 -21.14
N ILE A 151 18.32 1.27 -20.64
CA ILE A 151 18.15 2.61 -20.05
C ILE A 151 18.92 2.76 -18.72
N VAL A 152 18.88 1.76 -17.84
CA VAL A 152 19.57 1.80 -16.55
C VAL A 152 21.10 1.74 -16.70
N ALA A 153 21.62 1.09 -17.74
CA ALA A 153 23.05 0.99 -18.02
C ALA A 153 23.58 2.19 -18.84
N ALA A 154 22.71 3.11 -19.26
CA ALA A 154 23.11 4.29 -20.01
C ALA A 154 24.05 5.20 -19.17
N PRO A 155 24.96 5.94 -19.82
CA PRO A 155 25.74 6.98 -19.16
C PRO A 155 24.80 7.99 -18.47
N ASP A 156 25.19 8.50 -17.32
CA ASP A 156 24.42 9.45 -16.49
C ASP A 156 23.14 8.90 -15.84
N ALA A 157 22.83 7.61 -15.98
CA ALA A 157 21.76 6.98 -15.20
C ALA A 157 22.16 6.86 -13.72
N VAL A 158 21.35 7.43 -12.83
CA VAL A 158 21.61 7.40 -11.38
C VAL A 158 20.72 6.36 -10.71
N SER A 159 21.34 5.48 -9.95
CA SER A 159 20.64 4.41 -9.21
C SER A 159 20.56 4.74 -7.73
N GLY A 160 19.35 4.63 -7.17
CA GLY A 160 19.10 4.80 -5.74
C GLY A 160 19.43 3.58 -4.91
N ARG A 161 19.19 3.71 -3.61
CA ARG A 161 19.43 2.63 -2.65
C ARG A 161 18.51 1.44 -2.91
N ARG A 162 19.08 0.23 -2.90
CA ARG A 162 18.31 -1.02 -2.92
C ARG A 162 17.71 -1.26 -1.53
N THR A 163 16.39 -1.39 -1.46
CA THR A 163 15.64 -1.60 -0.22
C THR A 163 14.94 -2.94 -0.24
N LYS A 164 14.92 -3.66 0.89
CA LYS A 164 14.16 -4.90 1.04
C LYS A 164 12.72 -4.55 1.37
N VAL A 165 11.78 -5.06 0.58
CA VAL A 165 10.34 -4.95 0.84
C VAL A 165 9.79 -6.32 1.23
N LYS A 166 9.09 -6.35 2.36
CA LYS A 166 8.23 -7.49 2.70
C LYS A 166 7.11 -7.53 1.67
N ARG A 167 6.72 -8.75 1.27
CA ARG A 167 5.60 -8.97 0.34
C ARG A 167 4.37 -8.27 0.95
N ALA A 168 3.84 -7.27 0.25
CA ALA A 168 2.54 -6.69 0.54
C ALA A 168 1.45 -7.70 0.19
#